data_AF-A0A838WGJ1-F1
#
_entry.id   AF-A0A838WGJ1-F1
#
_cell.length_a   1.000
_cell.length_b   1.000
_cell.length_c   1.000
_cell.angle_alpha   90.00
_cell.angle_beta   90.00
_cell.angle_gamma   90.00
#
_symmetry.space_group_name_H-M   'P 1'
#
loop_
_entity.id
_entity.type
_entity.pdbx_description
1 polymer ?
#
loop_
_entity_poly.entity_id
_entity_poly.type
_entity_poly.pdbx_seq_one_letter_code
_entity_poly.pdbx_strand_id
1 'polypeptide(L)'
;MSTELRLTLYRAAWVLPVATPPIRDGVVMVDPRGRIAVVGPREAVEPPEGAEVVELGEAILLPGLVNVHAHPELSMFRGALEDLPFREWILRLVGAKRTVLGDADYHAAARWTLVEALRAGITTLAATEASGAALGALREAGMRGIVYREAFGPDPTHAANSLAELRRAVEEMRDGETERVRVGVSPHAPYTVSDVLFTAVAAYARAEGLPIAIHAAESAVERALVVRGEGDFAPGLRARGI
;
A
#
# COMPACT_ATOMS: atom_id res chain seq x y z
N MET A 1 -17.02 -0.21 35.90
CA MET A 1 -16.44 -1.53 35.57
C MET A 1 -15.01 -1.30 35.13
N SER A 2 -14.04 -1.63 35.97
CA SER A 2 -12.62 -1.54 35.63
C SER A 2 -12.33 -2.59 34.57
N THR A 3 -12.06 -2.18 33.33
CA THR A 3 -11.50 -3.07 32.32
C THR A 3 -10.07 -3.34 32.75
N GLU A 4 -9.86 -4.35 33.59
CA GLU A 4 -8.53 -4.79 33.95
C GLU A 4 -7.76 -5.12 32.67
N LEU A 5 -6.68 -4.38 32.46
CA LEU A 5 -5.75 -4.55 31.36
C LEU A 5 -5.07 -5.92 31.52
N ARG A 6 -5.62 -6.96 30.87
CA ARG A 6 -5.15 -8.35 30.98
C ARG A 6 -4.28 -8.74 29.78
N LEU A 7 -3.22 -9.51 30.06
CA LEU A 7 -2.41 -10.16 29.03
C LEU A 7 -3.24 -11.27 28.36
N THR A 8 -3.01 -11.49 27.07
CA THR A 8 -3.59 -12.62 26.33
C THR A 8 -2.47 -13.54 25.84
N LEU A 9 -2.53 -14.83 26.19
CA LEU A 9 -1.60 -15.87 25.75
C LEU A 9 -2.28 -16.75 24.69
N TYR A 10 -1.83 -16.65 23.45
CA TYR A 10 -2.25 -17.52 22.35
C TYR A 10 -1.38 -18.77 22.30
N ARG A 11 -2.02 -19.94 22.17
CA ARG A 11 -1.36 -21.25 22.00
C ARG A 11 -1.73 -21.83 20.65
N ALA A 12 -0.73 -22.34 19.93
CA ALA A 12 -0.92 -22.93 18.60
C ALA A 12 -0.02 -24.15 18.41
N ALA A 13 -0.45 -25.11 17.58
CA ALA A 13 0.38 -26.24 17.18
C ALA A 13 1.72 -25.80 16.59
N TRP A 14 1.73 -24.68 15.86
CA TRP A 14 2.94 -24.02 15.39
C TRP A 14 2.88 -22.51 15.57
N VAL A 15 3.99 -21.93 16.01
CA VAL A 15 4.26 -20.49 15.91
C VAL A 15 5.43 -20.29 14.96
N LEU A 16 5.27 -19.38 13.99
CA LEU A 16 6.30 -18.99 13.04
C LEU A 16 6.74 -17.56 13.35
N PRO A 17 7.82 -17.34 14.13
CA PRO A 17 8.28 -15.98 14.43
C PRO A 17 8.91 -15.26 13.23
N VAL A 18 9.30 -16.02 12.19
CA VAL A 18 9.99 -15.58 10.95
C VAL A 18 11.41 -15.04 11.19
N ALA A 19 11.71 -14.47 12.35
CA ALA A 19 13.06 -14.07 12.76
C ALA A 19 13.88 -15.21 13.39
N THR A 20 13.23 -16.29 13.81
CA THR A 20 13.83 -17.49 14.41
C THR A 20 13.16 -18.75 13.85
N PRO A 21 13.73 -19.95 14.08
CA PRO A 21 13.12 -21.19 13.61
C PRO A 21 11.68 -21.39 14.11
N PRO A 22 10.83 -22.13 13.35
CA PRO A 22 9.49 -22.50 13.76
C PRO A 22 9.46 -23.19 15.13
N ILE A 23 8.46 -22.86 15.95
CA ILE A 23 8.26 -23.42 17.29
C ILE A 23 7.04 -24.34 17.23
N ARG A 24 7.25 -25.64 17.47
CA ARG A 24 6.16 -26.60 17.66
C ARG A 24 5.62 -26.48 19.08
N ASP A 25 4.30 -26.56 19.24
CA ASP A 25 3.60 -26.30 20.51
C ASP A 25 4.04 -24.96 21.12
N GLY A 26 3.86 -23.90 20.32
CA GLY A 26 4.36 -22.56 20.61
C GLY A 26 3.30 -21.63 21.18
N VAL A 27 3.78 -20.55 21.81
CA VAL A 27 2.92 -19.50 22.37
C VAL A 27 3.35 -18.11 21.95
N VAL A 28 2.39 -17.20 21.94
CA VAL A 28 2.59 -15.75 21.79
C VAL A 28 1.78 -15.05 22.87
N MET A 29 2.46 -14.29 23.75
CA MET A 29 1.81 -13.45 24.75
C MET A 29 1.74 -12.01 24.26
N VAL A 30 0.56 -11.41 24.35
CA VAL A 30 0.28 -10.05 23.88
C VAL A 30 -0.19 -9.18 25.04
N ASP A 31 0.40 -7.99 25.15
CA ASP A 31 0.03 -6.98 26.13
C ASP A 31 -1.32 -6.32 25.80
N PRO A 32 -1.97 -5.65 26.77
CA PRO A 32 -3.23 -4.94 26.54
C PRO A 32 -3.18 -3.83 25.47
N ARG A 33 -1.98 -3.45 25.01
CA ARG A 33 -1.77 -2.47 23.92
C ARG A 33 -1.55 -3.16 22.57
N GLY A 34 -1.68 -4.49 22.50
CA GLY A 34 -1.50 -5.27 21.28
C GLY A 34 -0.03 -5.52 20.91
N ARG A 35 0.91 -5.38 21.86
CA ARG A 35 2.34 -5.66 21.61
C ARG A 35 2.72 -7.05 22.10
N ILE A 36 3.56 -7.72 21.33
CA ILE A 36 4.10 -9.02 21.70
C ILE A 36 5.04 -8.85 22.89
N ALA A 37 4.73 -9.51 24.00
CA ALA A 37 5.52 -9.53 25.22
C ALA A 37 6.49 -10.72 25.24
N VAL A 38 6.04 -11.90 24.81
CA VAL A 38 6.82 -13.15 24.82
C VAL A 38 6.43 -14.01 23.62
N VAL A 39 7.42 -14.70 23.05
CA VAL A 39 7.25 -15.78 22.08
C VAL A 39 8.14 -16.94 22.51
N GLY A 40 7.62 -18.16 22.54
CA GLY A 40 8.42 -19.31 22.97
C GLY A 40 7.68 -20.64 22.92
N PRO A 41 8.37 -21.75 23.24
CA PRO A 41 7.74 -23.04 23.48
C PRO A 41 6.76 -22.94 24.65
N ARG A 42 5.63 -23.67 24.58
CA ARG A 42 4.61 -23.71 25.65
C ARG A 42 5.18 -24.08 27.01
N GLU A 43 6.07 -25.06 27.06
CA GLU A 43 6.71 -25.54 28.30
C GLU A 43 7.59 -24.49 28.98
N ALA A 44 8.05 -23.48 28.24
CA ALA A 44 8.94 -22.44 28.75
C ALA A 44 8.20 -21.16 29.18
N VAL A 45 6.87 -21.10 29.01
CA VAL A 45 6.07 -19.89 29.23
C VAL A 45 4.83 -20.21 30.05
N GLU A 46 4.85 -19.84 31.33
CA GLU A 46 3.68 -19.92 32.20
C GLU A 46 2.82 -18.66 32.05
N PRO A 47 1.49 -18.79 31.87
CA PRO A 47 0.60 -17.64 31.85
C PRO A 47 0.58 -16.96 33.24
N PRO A 48 0.80 -15.63 33.33
CA PRO A 48 0.64 -14.91 34.58
C PRO A 48 -0.78 -15.04 35.14
N GLU A 49 -0.92 -14.84 36.46
CA GLU A 49 -2.24 -14.84 37.11
C GLU A 49 -3.16 -13.79 36.45
N GLY A 50 -4.38 -14.22 36.10
CA GLY A 50 -5.38 -13.37 35.45
C GLY A 50 -5.19 -13.16 33.94
N ALA A 51 -4.17 -13.75 33.31
CA ALA A 51 -4.04 -13.73 31.86
C ALA A 51 -5.15 -14.54 31.18
N GLU A 52 -5.66 -14.05 30.06
CA GLU A 52 -6.55 -14.79 29.18
C GLU A 52 -5.73 -15.80 28.37
N VAL A 53 -6.16 -17.06 28.32
CA VAL A 53 -5.50 -18.10 27.52
C VAL A 53 -6.42 -18.50 26.38
N VAL A 54 -5.92 -18.37 25.15
CA VAL A 54 -6.65 -18.70 23.91
C VAL A 54 -5.97 -19.89 23.25
N GLU A 55 -6.66 -21.02 23.19
CA GLU A 55 -6.20 -22.24 22.52
C GLU A 55 -6.66 -22.21 21.05
N LEU A 56 -5.72 -22.09 20.11
CA LEU A 56 -6.01 -22.07 18.67
C LEU A 56 -6.06 -23.48 18.06
N GLY A 57 -5.59 -24.50 18.79
CA GLY A 57 -5.57 -25.89 18.35
C GLY A 57 -4.56 -26.16 17.23
N GLU A 58 -4.96 -26.96 16.24
CA GLU A 58 -4.19 -27.32 15.04
C GLU A 58 -4.09 -26.13 14.05
N ALA A 59 -3.48 -25.05 14.51
CA ALA A 59 -3.28 -23.81 13.76
C ALA A 59 -1.78 -23.46 13.68
N ILE A 60 -1.46 -22.69 12.64
CA ILE A 60 -0.18 -22.01 12.50
C ILE A 60 -0.42 -20.53 12.80
N LEU A 61 0.26 -20.00 13.82
CA LEU A 61 0.27 -18.58 14.14
C LEU A 61 1.53 -17.93 13.54
N LEU A 62 1.33 -16.90 12.73
CA LEU A 62 2.39 -16.15 12.03
C LEU A 62 2.07 -14.65 12.02
N PRO A 63 3.06 -13.78 11.78
CA PRO A 63 2.81 -12.35 11.57
C PRO A 63 1.81 -12.11 10.44
N GLY A 64 0.99 -11.08 10.60
CA GLY A 64 0.15 -10.59 9.50
C GLY A 64 1.00 -10.16 8.31
N LEU A 65 0.52 -10.48 7.10
CA LEU A 65 1.26 -10.22 5.87
C LEU A 65 1.32 -8.71 5.57
N VAL A 66 2.41 -8.31 4.91
CA VAL A 66 2.61 -6.94 4.44
C VAL A 66 2.52 -6.93 2.91
N ASN A 67 1.49 -6.28 2.37
CA ASN A 67 1.43 -6.00 0.94
C ASN A 67 2.10 -4.65 0.67
N VAL A 68 3.29 -4.69 0.06
CA VAL A 68 4.14 -3.52 -0.15
C VAL A 68 3.73 -2.65 -1.35
N HIS A 69 2.77 -3.10 -2.17
CA HIS A 69 2.26 -2.32 -3.28
C HIS A 69 0.90 -2.85 -3.77
N ALA A 70 -0.12 -1.99 -3.75
CA ALA A 70 -1.42 -2.26 -4.36
C ALA A 70 -2.05 -0.97 -4.89
N HIS A 71 -3.02 -1.12 -5.78
CA HIS A 71 -3.88 -0.04 -6.27
C HIS A 71 -5.34 -0.32 -5.84
N PRO A 72 -5.72 -0.05 -4.58
CA PRO A 72 -7.05 -0.42 -4.07
C PRO A 72 -8.20 0.26 -4.81
N GLU A 73 -7.97 1.48 -5.31
CA GLU A 73 -8.93 2.23 -6.11
C GLU A 73 -9.21 1.59 -7.48
N LEU A 74 -8.45 0.56 -7.90
CA LEU A 74 -8.57 -0.06 -9.22
C LEU A 74 -9.26 -1.43 -9.22
N SER A 75 -9.71 -1.94 -8.08
CA SER A 75 -10.27 -3.30 -7.99
C SER A 75 -11.58 -3.49 -8.75
N MET A 76 -12.35 -2.42 -9.00
CA MET A 76 -13.58 -2.49 -9.79
C MET A 76 -13.35 -2.77 -11.29
N PHE A 77 -12.10 -2.73 -11.77
CA PHE A 77 -11.75 -3.17 -13.13
C PHE A 77 -11.39 -4.66 -13.22
N ARG A 78 -11.46 -5.42 -12.11
CA ARG A 78 -11.26 -6.87 -12.13
C ARG A 78 -12.24 -7.52 -13.12
N GLY A 79 -11.72 -8.40 -13.99
CA GLY A 79 -12.47 -9.04 -15.07
C GLY A 79 -12.71 -8.19 -16.33
N ALA A 80 -12.35 -6.89 -16.33
CA ALA A 80 -12.60 -5.99 -17.46
C ALA A 80 -11.35 -5.63 -18.27
N LEU A 81 -10.18 -5.55 -17.62
CA LEU A 81 -8.91 -5.11 -18.21
C LEU A 81 -7.83 -6.20 -18.16
N GLU A 82 -8.23 -7.47 -18.20
CA GLU A 82 -7.32 -8.62 -18.09
C GLU A 82 -6.72 -9.00 -19.45
N ASP A 83 -5.53 -9.61 -19.43
CA ASP A 83 -4.82 -10.17 -20.60
C ASP A 83 -4.59 -9.22 -21.78
N LEU A 84 -4.49 -7.92 -21.52
CA LEU A 84 -4.20 -6.90 -22.53
C LEU A 84 -2.70 -6.61 -22.66
N PRO A 85 -2.18 -6.32 -23.86
CA PRO A 85 -0.84 -5.76 -24.01
C PRO A 85 -0.69 -4.47 -23.19
N PHE A 86 0.46 -4.28 -22.54
CA PHE A 86 0.69 -3.19 -21.57
C PHE A 86 0.22 -1.80 -22.03
N ARG A 87 0.53 -1.42 -23.27
CA ARG A 87 0.09 -0.13 -23.83
C ARG A 87 -1.43 -0.03 -23.95
N GLU A 88 -2.07 -1.10 -24.42
CA GLU A 88 -3.52 -1.14 -24.56
C GLU A 88 -4.19 -1.11 -23.19
N TRP A 89 -3.66 -1.87 -22.23
CA TRP A 89 -4.10 -1.88 -20.85
C TRP A 89 -4.09 -0.46 -20.25
N ILE A 90 -2.95 0.26 -20.31
CA ILE A 90 -2.84 1.63 -19.79
C ILE A 90 -3.84 2.57 -20.44
N LEU A 91 -3.98 2.53 -21.77
CA LEU A 91 -4.88 3.45 -22.48
C LEU A 91 -6.35 3.21 -22.10
N ARG A 92 -6.76 1.95 -21.99
CA ARG A 92 -8.12 1.59 -21.57
C ARG A 92 -8.36 1.94 -20.10
N LEU A 93 -7.39 1.70 -19.23
CA LEU A 93 -7.45 2.07 -17.82
C LEU A 93 -7.64 3.57 -17.65
N VAL A 94 -6.77 4.38 -18.27
CA VAL A 94 -6.85 5.85 -18.20
C VAL A 94 -8.17 6.37 -18.77
N GLY A 95 -8.66 5.77 -19.86
CA GLY A 95 -9.98 6.09 -20.41
C GLY A 95 -11.09 5.81 -19.40
N ALA A 96 -11.14 4.59 -18.86
CA ALA A 96 -12.18 4.16 -17.91
C ALA A 96 -12.16 5.00 -16.61
N LYS A 97 -10.98 5.29 -16.05
CA LYS A 97 -10.84 6.18 -14.88
C LYS A 97 -11.45 7.57 -15.09
N ARG A 98 -11.44 8.09 -16.32
CA ARG A 98 -11.94 9.43 -16.65
C ARG A 98 -13.44 9.48 -16.95
N THR A 99 -14.02 8.38 -17.44
CA THR A 99 -15.37 8.40 -18.00
C THR A 99 -16.39 7.58 -17.20
N VAL A 100 -15.95 6.69 -16.32
CA VAL A 100 -16.84 5.72 -15.65
C VAL A 100 -16.87 5.89 -14.13
N LEU A 101 -15.75 6.25 -13.51
CA LEU A 101 -15.63 6.25 -12.05
C LEU A 101 -15.71 7.66 -11.47
N GLY A 102 -16.49 7.79 -10.40
CA GLY A 102 -16.45 8.94 -9.49
C GLY A 102 -15.82 8.58 -8.14
N ASP A 103 -15.71 9.58 -7.26
CA ASP A 103 -15.09 9.44 -5.94
C ASP A 103 -15.74 8.32 -5.10
N ALA A 104 -17.07 8.20 -5.16
CA ALA A 104 -17.81 7.16 -4.45
C ALA A 104 -17.41 5.74 -4.91
N ASP A 105 -17.13 5.55 -6.20
CA ASP A 105 -16.71 4.26 -6.75
C ASP A 105 -15.30 3.90 -6.28
N TYR A 106 -14.38 4.87 -6.27
CA TYR A 106 -13.02 4.67 -5.76
C TYR A 106 -13.02 4.29 -4.27
N HIS A 107 -13.85 4.95 -3.46
CA HIS A 107 -14.00 4.58 -2.04
C HIS A 107 -14.59 3.18 -1.86
N ALA A 108 -15.60 2.81 -2.65
CA ALA A 108 -16.18 1.47 -2.61
C ALA A 108 -15.15 0.40 -3.01
N ALA A 109 -14.40 0.63 -4.09
CA ALA A 109 -13.34 -0.25 -4.56
C ALA A 109 -12.23 -0.42 -3.52
N ALA A 110 -11.75 0.68 -2.94
CA ALA A 110 -10.72 0.64 -1.91
C ALA A 110 -11.17 -0.16 -0.69
N ARG A 111 -12.38 0.09 -0.17
CA ARG A 111 -12.96 -0.69 0.95
C ARG A 111 -13.03 -2.18 0.62
N TRP A 112 -13.53 -2.52 -0.56
CA TRP A 112 -13.63 -3.91 -1.00
C TRP A 112 -12.26 -4.60 -1.03
N THR A 113 -11.26 -3.95 -1.62
CA THR A 113 -9.88 -4.44 -1.65
C THR A 113 -9.34 -4.72 -0.25
N LEU A 114 -9.59 -3.84 0.72
CA LEU A 114 -9.08 -4.02 2.09
C LEU A 114 -9.79 -5.14 2.85
N VAL A 115 -11.08 -5.36 2.61
CA VAL A 115 -11.80 -6.52 3.17
C VAL A 115 -11.19 -7.81 2.65
N GLU A 116 -10.92 -7.89 1.35
CA GLU A 116 -10.25 -9.04 0.74
C GLU A 116 -8.83 -9.23 1.30
N ALA A 117 -8.07 -8.15 1.45
CA ALA A 117 -6.72 -8.17 2.00
C ALA A 117 -6.70 -8.74 3.44
N LEU A 118 -7.59 -8.24 4.31
CA LEU A 118 -7.72 -8.74 5.68
C LEU A 118 -8.12 -10.21 5.74
N ARG A 119 -9.05 -10.64 4.88
CA ARG A 119 -9.45 -12.06 4.77
C ARG A 119 -8.30 -12.94 4.30
N ALA A 120 -7.37 -12.41 3.51
CA ALA A 120 -6.14 -13.07 3.09
C ALA A 120 -4.99 -12.99 4.13
N GLY A 121 -5.22 -12.40 5.31
CA GLY A 121 -4.23 -12.26 6.37
C GLY A 121 -3.26 -11.08 6.19
N ILE A 122 -3.53 -10.16 5.27
CA ILE A 122 -2.76 -8.92 5.09
C ILE A 122 -3.23 -7.90 6.11
N THR A 123 -2.33 -7.49 7.00
CA THR A 123 -2.63 -6.50 8.07
C THR A 123 -2.01 -5.13 7.80
N THR A 124 -1.05 -5.07 6.88
CA THR A 124 -0.36 -3.84 6.46
C THR A 124 -0.37 -3.72 4.94
N LEU A 125 -0.78 -2.57 4.40
CA LEU A 125 -0.87 -2.35 2.96
C LEU A 125 -0.32 -0.99 2.54
N ALA A 126 0.52 -0.97 1.50
CA ALA A 126 0.97 0.23 0.81
C ALA A 126 0.08 0.46 -0.43
N ALA A 127 -0.79 1.46 -0.36
CA ALA A 127 -1.70 1.84 -1.41
C ALA A 127 -1.05 2.92 -2.29
N THR A 128 -1.03 2.73 -3.60
CA THR A 128 -0.59 3.72 -4.58
C THR A 128 -1.81 4.15 -5.38
N GLU A 129 -2.11 5.45 -5.38
CA GLU A 129 -3.37 5.94 -5.94
C GLU A 129 -3.36 7.44 -6.29
N ALA A 130 -4.34 7.84 -7.11
CA ALA A 130 -4.58 9.24 -7.46
C ALA A 130 -5.82 9.84 -6.78
N SER A 131 -6.78 9.05 -6.28
CA SER A 131 -8.02 9.57 -5.69
C SER A 131 -7.88 10.01 -4.22
N GLY A 132 -7.06 9.33 -3.42
CA GLY A 132 -7.05 9.48 -1.95
C GLY A 132 -8.04 8.55 -1.23
N ALA A 133 -8.74 7.67 -1.97
CA ALA A 133 -9.77 6.80 -1.45
C ALA A 133 -9.28 5.77 -0.41
N ALA A 134 -8.07 5.23 -0.58
CA ALA A 134 -7.51 4.22 0.32
C ALA A 134 -7.22 4.76 1.73
N LEU A 135 -7.01 6.08 1.89
CA LEU A 135 -6.75 6.68 3.20
C LEU A 135 -7.92 6.47 4.16
N GLY A 136 -9.14 6.79 3.72
CA GLY A 136 -10.36 6.57 4.50
C GLY A 136 -10.59 5.07 4.75
N ALA A 137 -10.42 4.25 3.70
CA ALA A 137 -10.65 2.82 3.80
C ALA A 137 -9.69 2.13 4.80
N LEU A 138 -8.40 2.48 4.80
CA LEU A 138 -7.41 1.91 5.73
C LEU A 138 -7.74 2.25 7.18
N ARG A 139 -8.19 3.49 7.43
CA ARG A 139 -8.60 3.95 8.77
C ARG A 139 -9.81 3.18 9.28
N GLU A 140 -10.84 3.06 8.44
CA GLU A 140 -12.07 2.34 8.77
C GLU A 140 -11.82 0.86 9.03
N ALA A 141 -10.92 0.24 8.25
CA ALA A 141 -10.53 -1.15 8.43
C ALA A 141 -9.58 -1.37 9.64
N GLY A 142 -9.09 -0.30 10.27
CA GLY A 142 -8.11 -0.38 11.35
C GLY A 142 -6.74 -0.93 10.93
N MET A 143 -6.46 -0.94 9.62
CA MET A 143 -5.24 -1.47 9.04
C MET A 143 -4.06 -0.51 9.22
N ARG A 144 -2.85 -1.06 9.10
CA ARG A 144 -1.63 -0.26 8.96
C ARG A 144 -1.35 -0.01 7.49
N GLY A 145 -0.80 1.15 7.13
CA GLY A 145 -0.46 1.38 5.74
C GLY A 145 0.19 2.71 5.44
N ILE A 146 0.60 2.83 4.18
CA ILE A 146 1.04 4.09 3.59
C ILE A 146 0.19 4.31 2.35
N VAL A 147 -0.35 5.52 2.18
CA VAL A 147 -1.05 5.93 0.96
C VAL A 147 -0.13 6.85 0.17
N TYR A 148 0.42 6.34 -0.92
CA TYR A 148 1.26 7.08 -1.85
C TYR A 148 0.40 7.83 -2.85
N ARG A 149 0.36 9.16 -2.72
CA ARG A 149 -0.31 10.03 -3.68
C ARG A 149 0.51 10.12 -4.96
N GLU A 150 -0.07 9.69 -6.08
CA GLU A 150 0.62 9.69 -7.36
C GLU A 150 0.70 11.08 -8.02
N ALA A 151 1.83 11.32 -8.67
CA ALA A 151 2.07 12.45 -9.56
C ALA A 151 2.36 11.96 -10.98
N PHE A 152 1.78 12.67 -11.95
CA PHE A 152 1.94 12.43 -13.38
C PHE A 152 2.35 13.74 -14.06
N GLY A 153 3.22 13.67 -15.06
CA GLY A 153 3.67 14.86 -15.78
C GLY A 153 4.86 14.55 -16.68
N PRO A 154 4.62 13.98 -17.89
CA PRO A 154 5.70 13.61 -18.80
C PRO A 154 6.32 14.83 -19.48
N ASP A 155 5.62 15.97 -19.52
CA ASP A 155 6.10 17.21 -20.10
C ASP A 155 6.77 18.09 -19.02
N PRO A 156 8.08 18.41 -19.15
CA PRO A 156 8.80 19.19 -18.16
C PRO A 156 8.26 20.62 -18.00
N THR A 157 7.59 21.18 -19.01
CA THR A 157 7.01 22.54 -18.93
C THR A 157 5.87 22.64 -17.92
N HIS A 158 5.21 21.51 -17.62
CA HIS A 158 4.11 21.43 -16.67
C HIS A 158 4.55 20.99 -15.26
N ALA A 159 5.84 20.68 -15.06
CA ALA A 159 6.35 20.11 -13.81
C ALA A 159 6.02 20.95 -12.56
N ALA A 160 6.09 22.28 -12.66
CA ALA A 160 5.76 23.15 -11.53
C ALA A 160 4.29 23.04 -11.11
N ASN A 161 3.37 22.95 -12.08
CA ASN A 161 1.94 22.80 -11.82
C ASN A 161 1.64 21.42 -11.21
N SER A 162 2.18 20.35 -11.81
CA SER A 162 2.00 18.98 -11.27
C SER A 162 2.54 18.84 -9.84
N LEU A 163 3.67 19.50 -9.53
CA LEU A 163 4.21 19.51 -8.17
C LEU A 163 3.30 20.28 -7.20
N ALA A 164 2.75 21.43 -7.63
CA ALA A 164 1.82 22.21 -6.80
C ALA A 164 0.53 21.44 -6.51
N GLU A 165 -0.02 20.74 -7.50
CA GLU A 165 -1.17 19.85 -7.34
C GLU A 165 -0.88 18.70 -6.36
N LEU A 166 0.28 18.05 -6.50
CA LEU A 166 0.72 17.01 -5.57
C LEU A 166 0.82 17.54 -4.14
N ARG A 167 1.46 18.70 -3.94
CA ARG A 167 1.63 19.32 -2.62
C ARG A 167 0.29 19.57 -1.95
N ARG A 168 -0.65 20.21 -2.66
CA ARG A 168 -1.99 20.48 -2.14
C ARG A 168 -2.71 19.19 -1.75
N ALA A 169 -2.68 18.18 -2.62
CA ALA A 169 -3.34 16.90 -2.34
C ALA A 169 -2.71 16.19 -1.12
N VAL A 170 -1.38 16.22 -0.99
CA VAL A 170 -0.68 15.66 0.18
C VAL A 170 -1.05 16.42 1.45
N GLU A 171 -1.07 17.75 1.42
CA GLU A 171 -1.47 18.59 2.55
C GLU A 171 -2.90 18.25 3.01
N GLU A 172 -3.85 18.15 2.09
CA GLU A 172 -5.24 17.75 2.37
C GLU A 172 -5.33 16.32 2.94
N MET A 173 -4.54 15.38 2.41
CA MET A 173 -4.53 14.00 2.89
C MET A 173 -3.90 13.85 4.28
N ARG A 174 -2.96 14.72 4.66
CA ARG A 174 -2.25 14.62 5.94
C ARG A 174 -3.16 14.83 7.14
N ASP A 175 -4.26 15.57 6.99
CA ASP A 175 -5.30 15.69 8.02
C ASP A 175 -5.97 14.35 8.37
N GLY A 176 -5.87 13.36 7.48
CA GLY A 176 -6.36 12.00 7.70
C GLY A 176 -5.33 11.02 8.27
N GLU A 177 -4.09 11.44 8.54
CA GLU A 177 -3.08 10.54 9.11
C GLU A 177 -3.46 10.03 10.51
N THR A 178 -2.97 8.84 10.84
CA THR A 178 -3.13 8.23 12.16
C THR A 178 -1.82 7.56 12.58
N GLU A 179 -1.77 6.99 13.78
CA GLU A 179 -0.62 6.19 14.22
C GLU A 179 -0.34 5.00 13.26
N ARG A 180 -1.38 4.48 12.60
CA ARG A 180 -1.30 3.30 11.73
C ARG A 180 -1.21 3.62 10.24
N VAL A 181 -1.70 4.79 9.82
CA VAL A 181 -1.83 5.14 8.40
C VAL A 181 -1.12 6.46 8.15
N ARG A 182 -0.19 6.46 7.19
CA ARG A 182 0.62 7.63 6.80
C ARG A 182 0.45 7.95 5.33
N VAL A 183 0.79 9.17 4.94
CA VAL A 183 0.80 9.63 3.55
C VAL A 183 2.23 9.58 3.01
N GLY A 184 2.36 9.20 1.74
CA GLY A 184 3.60 9.24 0.96
C GLY A 184 3.34 9.85 -0.42
N VAL A 185 4.38 9.92 -1.23
CA VAL A 185 4.28 10.40 -2.62
C VAL A 185 4.80 9.36 -3.61
N SER A 186 4.25 9.35 -4.82
CA SER A 186 4.68 8.47 -5.89
C SER A 186 4.81 9.22 -7.21
N PRO A 187 6.01 9.63 -7.67
CA PRO A 187 6.18 9.96 -9.08
C PRO A 187 6.00 8.67 -9.88
N HIS A 188 4.86 8.53 -10.57
CA HIS A 188 4.32 7.24 -11.02
C HIS A 188 5.35 6.30 -11.64
N ALA A 189 6.02 6.71 -12.72
CA ALA A 189 7.03 5.92 -13.41
C ALA A 189 7.92 6.79 -14.32
N PRO A 190 9.13 6.35 -14.69
CA PRO A 190 10.03 7.09 -15.59
C PRO A 190 9.45 7.42 -16.98
N TYR A 191 8.43 6.71 -17.44
CA TYR A 191 7.80 6.95 -18.77
C TYR A 191 6.57 7.86 -18.73
N THR A 192 6.08 8.20 -17.54
CA THR A 192 4.98 9.17 -17.31
C THR A 192 5.44 10.40 -16.50
N VAL A 193 6.62 10.27 -15.93
CA VAL A 193 7.49 11.11 -15.11
C VAL A 193 8.53 11.96 -15.84
N SER A 194 8.40 13.27 -16.11
CA SER A 194 9.57 14.04 -16.58
C SER A 194 10.69 14.05 -15.52
N ASP A 195 11.94 14.10 -15.93
CA ASP A 195 13.10 14.16 -15.03
C ASP A 195 13.06 15.38 -14.09
N VAL A 196 12.61 16.52 -14.61
CA VAL A 196 12.38 17.76 -13.85
C VAL A 196 11.35 17.53 -12.74
N LEU A 197 10.17 16.98 -13.06
CA LEU A 197 9.13 16.70 -12.07
C LEU A 197 9.60 15.63 -11.08
N PHE A 198 10.26 14.56 -11.54
CA PHE A 198 10.75 13.48 -10.70
C PHE A 198 11.74 14.00 -9.65
N THR A 199 12.69 14.83 -10.08
CA THR A 199 13.67 15.48 -9.19
C THR A 199 12.98 16.37 -8.16
N ALA A 200 11.98 17.14 -8.60
CA ALA A 200 11.24 18.04 -7.72
C ALA A 200 10.39 17.30 -6.69
N VAL A 201 9.71 16.21 -7.06
CA VAL A 201 8.95 15.35 -6.14
C VAL A 201 9.88 14.69 -5.14
N ALA A 202 11.04 14.18 -5.58
CA ALA A 202 12.02 13.58 -4.67
C ALA A 202 12.61 14.61 -3.68
N ALA A 203 12.85 15.84 -4.12
CA ALA A 203 13.29 16.93 -3.25
C ALA A 203 12.22 17.31 -2.22
N TYR A 204 10.96 17.42 -2.65
CA TYR A 204 9.82 17.65 -1.77
C TYR A 204 9.66 16.54 -0.73
N ALA A 205 9.69 15.27 -1.16
CA ALA A 205 9.59 14.13 -0.26
C ALA A 205 10.68 14.14 0.83
N ARG A 206 11.93 14.43 0.45
CA ARG A 206 13.04 14.56 1.41
C ARG A 206 12.84 15.72 2.40
N ALA A 207 12.37 16.87 1.91
CA ALA A 207 12.16 18.05 2.75
C ALA A 207 11.06 17.82 3.80
N GLU A 208 9.99 17.11 3.43
CA GLU A 208 8.85 16.82 4.30
C GLU A 208 8.97 15.50 5.07
N GLY A 209 10.01 14.70 4.82
CA GLY A 209 10.16 13.38 5.42
C GLY A 209 9.12 12.35 4.93
N LEU A 210 8.60 12.52 3.72
CA LEU A 210 7.58 11.64 3.14
C LEU A 210 8.23 10.38 2.52
N PRO A 211 7.66 9.19 2.74
CA PRO A 211 8.07 7.99 2.03
C PRO A 211 7.74 8.10 0.53
N ILE A 212 8.55 7.43 -0.30
CA ILE A 212 8.40 7.42 -1.76
C ILE A 212 8.24 5.98 -2.28
N ALA A 213 7.38 5.79 -3.27
CA ALA A 213 7.25 4.56 -4.04
C ALA A 213 7.17 4.93 -5.54
N ILE A 214 7.66 4.06 -6.42
CA ILE A 214 7.63 4.27 -7.88
C ILE A 214 7.44 2.93 -8.59
N HIS A 215 6.87 2.96 -9.79
CA HIS A 215 7.02 1.87 -10.75
C HIS A 215 8.31 2.07 -11.53
N ALA A 216 9.10 1.02 -11.71
CA ALA A 216 10.34 1.08 -12.46
C ALA A 216 10.63 -0.26 -13.14
N ALA A 217 10.98 -0.19 -14.42
CA ALA A 217 11.32 -1.35 -15.25
C ALA A 217 10.24 -2.44 -15.25
N GLU A 218 8.96 -2.05 -15.28
CA GLU A 218 7.80 -2.94 -15.26
C GLU A 218 7.70 -3.76 -16.55
N SER A 219 8.12 -3.19 -17.69
CA SER A 219 8.04 -3.86 -18.99
C SER A 219 9.23 -3.61 -19.90
N ALA A 220 9.42 -4.50 -20.88
CA ALA A 220 10.40 -4.29 -21.95
C ALA A 220 10.09 -3.04 -22.79
N VAL A 221 8.80 -2.67 -22.89
CA VAL A 221 8.34 -1.46 -23.59
C VAL A 221 8.80 -0.20 -22.85
N GLU A 222 8.63 -0.16 -21.53
CA GLU A 222 9.19 0.92 -20.70
C GLU A 222 10.70 1.04 -20.92
N ARG A 223 11.43 -0.08 -20.82
CA ARG A 223 12.89 -0.06 -20.95
C ARG A 223 13.34 0.48 -22.32
N ALA A 224 12.65 0.10 -23.40
CA ALA A 224 12.96 0.60 -24.75
C ALA A 224 12.77 2.12 -24.85
N LEU A 225 11.71 2.65 -24.25
CA LEU A 225 11.46 4.08 -24.20
C LEU A 225 12.51 4.82 -23.37
N VAL A 226 12.72 4.39 -22.12
CA VAL A 226 13.58 5.12 -21.17
C VAL A 226 15.05 5.09 -21.58
N VAL A 227 15.54 3.97 -22.13
CA VAL A 227 16.96 3.81 -22.48
C VAL A 227 17.28 4.30 -23.89
N ARG A 228 16.35 4.16 -24.84
CA ARG A 228 16.62 4.42 -26.27
C ARG A 228 15.68 5.44 -26.93
N GLY A 229 14.62 5.88 -26.26
CA GLY A 229 13.60 6.75 -26.86
C GLY A 229 12.77 6.05 -27.94
N GLU A 230 12.59 4.73 -27.82
CA GLU A 230 11.91 3.85 -28.77
C GLU A 230 10.62 3.25 -28.20
N GLY A 231 9.90 2.48 -29.02
CA GLY A 231 8.70 1.74 -28.61
C GLY A 231 7.40 2.53 -28.74
N ASP A 232 6.29 1.88 -28.41
CA ASP A 232 4.95 2.29 -28.82
C ASP A 232 4.42 3.57 -28.15
N PHE A 233 5.10 4.04 -27.10
CA PHE A 233 4.80 5.31 -26.43
C PHE A 233 5.56 6.49 -27.04
N ALA A 234 6.71 6.26 -27.70
CA ALA A 234 7.60 7.31 -28.16
C ALA A 234 6.98 8.24 -29.22
N PRO A 235 6.21 7.76 -30.22
CA PRO A 235 5.56 8.65 -31.18
C PRO A 235 4.58 9.64 -30.52
N GLY A 236 3.85 9.19 -29.49
CA GLY A 236 2.90 10.04 -28.76
C GLY A 236 3.56 11.07 -27.86
N LEU A 237 4.76 10.80 -27.34
CA LEU A 237 5.57 11.78 -26.62
C LEU A 237 6.15 12.82 -27.60
N ARG A 238 6.76 12.36 -28.70
CA ARG A 238 7.32 13.25 -29.74
C ARG A 238 6.29 14.19 -30.36
N ALA A 239 5.08 13.70 -30.61
CA ALA A 239 3.98 14.52 -31.14
C ALA A 239 3.57 15.67 -30.20
N ARG A 240 3.90 15.57 -28.91
CA ARG A 240 3.68 16.61 -27.89
C ARG A 240 4.93 17.45 -27.62
N GLY A 241 6.04 17.22 -28.33
CA GLY A 241 7.31 17.91 -28.12
C GLY A 241 8.10 17.42 -26.90
N ILE A 242 7.83 16.18 -26.44
CA ILE A 242 8.48 15.53 -25.30
C ILE A 242 9.51 14.51 -25.80
#